data_AF-Q1RI18-F1
#
_entry.id   AF-Q1RI18-F1
#
_cell.length_a   1.000
_cell.length_b   1.000
_cell.length_c   1.000
_cell.angle_alpha   90.00
_cell.angle_beta   90.00
_cell.angle_gamma   90.00
#
_symmetry.space_group_name_H-M   'P 1'
#
loop_
_entity.id
_entity.type
_entity.pdbx_description
1 polymer ?
#
loop_
_entity_poly.entity_id
_entity_poly.type
_entity_poly.pdbx_seq_one_letter_code
_entity_poly.pdbx_strand_id
1 'polypeptide(L)'
;MFLLNKLLGVLEATSNTTPDKIKIPRNNLYFLNGGFVNNEVINMLKDKPVSDIRFFRAKIIDIDNFVNVFKTHISLTSVTLTGSIPTEYPEKTASALSELIMTTTTITYLNLSSNELGNRTGIYSGIFSPDRGVPALSKAIGINNSITNLDLRDNELIDRDIFFLAEACKKNTSLKTLNLSWGYISKKGGEFFLDAFEINYSLTTLDLSHNFSTVDYISEKIEKYLERNKSKELNRNNELTENKTQNFETEQEFTNFLKSKFVGQCDLSSPMIRKKYANIVEDTENDVILSGSNQEDSLFI
;
A
#
# COMPACT_ATOMS: atom_id res chain seq x y z
N MET A 1 25.33 -4.65 -11.99
CA MET A 1 24.97 -3.29 -11.50
C MET A 1 24.83 -2.31 -12.66
N PHE A 2 25.87 -2.07 -13.48
CA PHE A 2 25.81 -1.16 -14.64
C PHE A 2 24.76 -1.54 -15.72
N LEU A 3 24.55 -2.84 -15.98
CA LEU A 3 23.55 -3.32 -16.94
C LEU A 3 22.09 -3.14 -16.47
N LEU A 4 21.82 -3.27 -15.16
CA LEU A 4 20.46 -3.15 -14.61
C LEU A 4 19.99 -1.69 -14.65
N ASN A 5 20.90 -0.75 -14.36
CA ASN A 5 20.65 0.69 -14.39
C ASN A 5 20.36 1.20 -15.82
N LYS A 6 21.02 0.62 -16.83
CA LYS A 6 20.79 0.94 -18.25
C LYS A 6 19.47 0.39 -18.79
N LEU A 7 18.99 -0.73 -18.23
CA LEU A 7 17.70 -1.36 -18.58
C LEU A 7 16.49 -0.67 -17.91
N LEU A 8 16.65 -0.12 -16.70
CA LEU A 8 15.55 0.53 -15.96
C LEU A 8 15.48 2.06 -16.15
N GLY A 9 16.45 2.67 -16.84
CA GLY A 9 16.54 4.12 -16.98
C GLY A 9 16.81 4.86 -15.68
N VAL A 10 17.28 4.17 -14.65
CA VAL A 10 17.43 4.64 -13.27
C VAL A 10 18.70 5.48 -13.12
N LEU A 11 18.57 6.68 -12.56
CA LEU A 11 19.69 7.53 -12.19
C LEU A 11 20.08 7.26 -10.73
N GLU A 12 21.29 6.75 -10.52
CA GLU A 12 21.92 6.72 -9.19
C GLU A 12 22.42 8.13 -8.86
N ALA A 13 21.90 8.72 -7.78
CA ALA A 13 22.53 9.90 -7.20
C ALA A 13 23.76 9.44 -6.41
N THR A 14 24.95 9.50 -7.02
CA THR A 14 26.20 9.34 -6.26
C THR A 14 26.36 10.50 -5.29
N SER A 15 27.14 10.33 -4.21
CA SER A 15 27.37 11.35 -3.17
C SER A 15 27.87 12.71 -3.69
N ASN A 16 28.32 12.80 -4.95
CA ASN A 16 28.87 14.00 -5.58
C ASN A 16 27.92 14.65 -6.60
N THR A 17 26.72 14.11 -6.78
CA THR A 17 25.75 14.61 -7.79
C THR A 17 24.85 15.66 -7.15
N THR A 18 24.90 16.90 -7.63
CA THR A 18 24.02 17.99 -7.18
C THR A 18 22.55 17.65 -7.49
N PRO A 19 21.59 17.88 -6.58
CA PRO A 19 20.18 17.48 -6.75
C PRO A 19 19.54 17.95 -8.07
N ASP A 20 19.84 19.17 -8.52
CA ASP A 20 19.31 19.71 -9.78
C ASP A 20 19.69 18.92 -11.04
N LYS A 21 20.76 18.11 -10.95
CA LYS A 21 21.23 17.26 -12.07
C LYS A 21 20.59 15.88 -12.07
N ILE A 22 19.82 15.52 -11.04
CA ILE A 22 19.15 14.23 -10.97
C ILE A 22 17.86 14.30 -11.78
N LYS A 23 17.91 13.78 -13.02
CA LYS A 23 16.70 13.58 -13.82
C LYS A 23 15.89 12.43 -13.23
N ILE A 24 14.57 12.58 -13.20
CA ILE A 24 13.70 11.45 -12.91
C ILE A 24 13.53 10.66 -14.21
N PRO A 25 13.70 9.32 -14.19
CA PRO A 25 13.39 8.47 -15.32
C PRO A 25 11.94 8.66 -15.79
N ARG A 26 11.63 8.32 -17.04
CA ARG A 26 10.24 8.35 -17.56
C ARG A 26 9.24 7.54 -16.72
N ASN A 27 9.73 6.61 -15.90
CA ASN A 27 8.93 5.75 -15.06
C ASN A 27 8.63 6.36 -13.67
N ASN A 28 8.93 7.64 -13.44
CA ASN A 28 8.68 8.33 -12.18
C ASN A 28 9.30 7.63 -10.95
N LEU A 29 10.44 6.96 -11.16
CA LEU A 29 11.18 6.19 -10.16
C LEU A 29 12.42 6.96 -9.70
N TYR A 30 12.53 7.22 -8.41
CA TYR A 30 13.77 7.71 -7.81
C TYR A 30 14.47 6.60 -7.03
N PHE A 31 15.77 6.42 -7.26
CA PHE A 31 16.54 5.34 -6.66
C PHE A 31 17.84 5.86 -6.06
N LEU A 32 18.17 5.37 -4.87
CA LEU A 32 19.44 5.63 -4.21
C LEU A 32 19.94 4.36 -3.53
N ASN A 33 21.22 4.06 -3.69
CA ASN A 33 21.89 2.93 -3.08
C ASN A 33 23.15 3.38 -2.35
N GLY A 34 23.20 3.17 -1.03
CA GLY A 34 24.26 3.67 -0.17
C GLY A 34 24.18 5.19 0.07
N GLY A 35 25.11 5.69 0.89
CA GLY A 35 25.23 7.12 1.17
C GLY A 35 24.14 7.66 2.10
N PHE A 36 23.79 8.93 1.92
CA PHE A 36 22.86 9.65 2.80
C PHE A 36 21.75 10.33 2.01
N VAL A 37 20.53 10.29 2.55
CA VAL A 37 19.39 11.08 2.08
C VAL A 37 19.32 12.34 2.96
N ASN A 38 19.84 13.44 2.44
CA ASN A 38 19.81 14.74 3.13
C ASN A 38 18.53 15.53 2.78
N ASN A 39 18.36 16.69 3.44
CA ASN A 39 17.17 17.54 3.22
C ASN A 39 17.07 18.08 1.80
N GLU A 40 18.19 18.27 1.10
CA GLU A 40 18.20 18.72 -0.29
C GLU A 40 17.60 17.67 -1.23
N VAL A 41 17.99 16.39 -1.05
CA VAL A 41 17.41 15.26 -1.80
C VAL A 41 15.92 15.11 -1.50
N ILE A 42 15.52 15.18 -0.23
CA ILE A 42 14.11 15.06 0.18
C ILE A 42 13.28 16.18 -0.45
N ASN A 43 13.72 17.43 -0.32
CA ASN A 43 12.98 18.60 -0.78
C ASN A 43 12.89 18.66 -2.31
N MET A 44 13.91 18.21 -3.02
CA MET A 44 13.87 18.08 -4.47
C MET A 44 12.73 17.14 -4.92
N LEU A 45 12.39 16.12 -4.13
CA LEU A 45 11.36 15.15 -4.50
C LEU A 45 9.95 15.64 -4.18
N LYS A 46 9.79 16.65 -3.31
CA LYS A 46 8.49 17.12 -2.80
C LYS A 46 7.46 17.42 -3.89
N ASP A 47 7.87 18.16 -4.92
CA ASP A 47 6.97 18.66 -5.97
C ASP A 47 7.15 17.92 -7.31
N LYS A 48 8.00 16.89 -7.33
CA LYS A 48 8.25 16.11 -8.54
C LYS A 48 7.22 14.98 -8.65
N PRO A 49 6.79 14.60 -9.87
CA PRO A 49 5.82 13.53 -10.07
C PRO A 49 6.47 12.15 -9.89
N VAL A 50 6.99 11.85 -8.70
CA VAL A 50 7.63 10.57 -8.36
C VAL A 50 6.58 9.63 -7.80
N SER A 51 6.41 8.47 -8.42
CA SER A 51 5.49 7.44 -7.96
C SER A 51 6.16 6.33 -7.19
N ASP A 52 7.47 6.15 -7.36
CA ASP A 52 8.24 5.10 -6.71
C ASP A 52 9.57 5.67 -6.17
N ILE A 53 9.82 5.49 -4.88
CA ILE A 53 11.08 5.84 -4.24
C ILE A 53 11.72 4.57 -3.69
N ARG A 54 13.01 4.39 -4.00
CA ARG A 54 13.77 3.22 -3.55
C ARG A 54 15.11 3.62 -2.97
N PHE A 55 15.19 3.60 -1.65
CA PHE A 55 16.40 3.80 -0.87
C PHE A 55 16.88 2.46 -0.33
N PHE A 56 18.05 2.04 -0.78
CA PHE A 56 18.72 0.83 -0.32
C PHE A 56 19.99 1.22 0.41
N ARG A 57 20.02 0.98 1.73
CA ARG A 57 21.16 1.33 2.59
C ARG A 57 21.57 2.80 2.47
N ALA A 58 20.63 3.67 2.12
CA ALA A 58 20.85 5.10 1.95
C ALA A 58 20.24 5.81 3.15
N LYS A 59 21.09 6.17 4.11
CA LYS A 59 20.63 6.57 5.44
C LYS A 59 19.91 7.92 5.40
N ILE A 60 18.65 7.94 5.81
CA ILE A 60 17.89 9.19 5.99
C ILE A 60 18.45 9.92 7.21
N ILE A 61 18.92 11.14 6.99
CA ILE A 61 19.51 11.97 8.06
C ILE A 61 18.41 12.61 8.92
N ASP A 62 17.31 13.01 8.28
CA ASP A 62 16.23 13.76 8.92
C ASP A 62 14.89 13.08 8.62
N ILE A 63 14.49 12.18 9.53
CA ILE A 63 13.24 11.42 9.38
C ILE A 63 12.00 12.31 9.47
N ASP A 64 12.06 13.41 10.22
CA ASP A 64 10.92 14.33 10.35
C ASP A 64 10.70 15.08 9.04
N ASN A 65 11.78 15.59 8.41
CA ASN A 65 11.67 16.22 7.11
C ASN A 65 11.18 15.24 6.04
N PHE A 66 11.70 14.01 6.05
CA PHE A 66 11.23 12.95 5.15
C PHE A 66 9.71 12.74 5.28
N VAL A 67 9.22 12.54 6.50
CA VAL A 67 7.79 12.32 6.75
C VAL A 67 6.95 13.54 6.41
N ASN A 68 7.40 14.75 6.75
CA ASN A 68 6.68 15.98 6.44
C ASN A 68 6.50 16.20 4.93
N VAL A 69 7.50 15.85 4.13
CA VAL A 69 7.38 15.89 2.67
C VAL A 69 6.45 14.78 2.17
N PHE A 70 6.71 13.54 2.54
CA PHE A 70 6.05 12.39 1.91
C PHE A 70 4.64 12.09 2.42
N LYS A 71 4.24 12.61 3.59
CA LYS A 71 2.84 12.52 4.04
C LYS A 71 1.87 13.33 3.17
N THR A 72 2.37 14.34 2.46
CA THR A 72 1.57 15.20 1.56
C THR A 72 1.78 14.90 0.08
N HIS A 73 2.63 13.93 -0.24
CA HIS A 73 3.05 13.69 -1.61
C HIS A 73 1.98 12.94 -2.42
N ILE A 74 1.38 13.61 -3.41
CA ILE A 74 0.18 13.15 -4.10
C ILE A 74 0.40 12.04 -5.14
N SER A 75 1.61 11.89 -5.65
CA SER A 75 1.91 10.89 -6.70
C SER A 75 2.55 9.61 -6.19
N LEU A 76 2.98 9.58 -4.91
CA LEU A 76 3.81 8.51 -4.39
C LEU A 76 2.96 7.30 -4.01
N THR A 77 3.21 6.17 -4.67
CA THR A 77 2.46 4.92 -4.46
C THR A 77 3.32 3.80 -3.90
N SER A 78 4.64 3.87 -4.13
CA SER A 78 5.61 2.87 -3.70
C SER A 78 6.79 3.52 -2.99
N VAL A 79 7.12 3.02 -1.80
CA VAL A 79 8.26 3.48 -1.01
C VAL A 79 9.03 2.28 -0.49
N THR A 80 10.32 2.21 -0.83
CA THR A 80 11.27 1.22 -0.31
C THR A 80 12.36 1.94 0.45
N LEU A 81 12.53 1.60 1.73
CA LEU A 81 13.48 2.19 2.67
C LEU A 81 14.37 1.12 3.30
N THR A 82 14.79 0.11 2.53
CA THR A 82 15.58 -1.01 3.03
C THR A 82 16.87 -0.52 3.68
N GLY A 83 17.08 -0.80 4.97
CA GLY A 83 18.26 -0.35 5.73
C GLY A 83 18.56 1.14 5.64
N SER A 84 17.53 1.96 5.43
CA SER A 84 17.64 3.41 5.18
C SER A 84 17.08 4.25 6.33
N ILE A 85 16.40 3.63 7.29
CA ILE A 85 15.79 4.27 8.44
C ILE A 85 16.84 4.50 9.55
N PRO A 86 16.90 5.70 10.16
CA PRO A 86 17.81 5.97 11.27
C PRO A 86 17.37 5.27 12.56
N THR A 87 18.23 4.44 13.14
CA THR A 87 17.93 3.66 14.36
C THR A 87 18.58 4.22 15.63
N GLU A 88 19.33 5.32 15.53
CA GLU A 88 19.97 6.00 16.67
C GLU A 88 18.96 6.56 17.68
N TYR A 89 17.76 6.91 17.20
CA TYR A 89 16.66 7.45 18.00
C TYR A 89 15.36 6.68 17.70
N PRO A 90 15.24 5.42 18.15
CA PRO A 90 14.21 4.50 17.67
C PRO A 90 12.78 4.96 17.96
N GLU A 91 12.53 5.55 19.14
CA GLU A 91 11.19 6.08 19.49
C GLU A 91 10.76 7.22 18.55
N LYS A 92 11.67 8.17 18.30
CA LYS A 92 11.43 9.29 17.38
C LYS A 92 11.15 8.80 15.97
N THR A 93 12.01 7.90 15.49
CA THR A 93 11.90 7.28 14.17
C THR A 93 10.57 6.55 14.00
N ALA A 94 10.19 5.72 14.98
CA ALA A 94 8.94 4.98 14.92
C ALA A 94 7.72 5.90 14.99
N SER A 95 7.78 6.98 15.77
CA SER A 95 6.72 8.00 15.81
C SER A 95 6.54 8.66 14.44
N ALA A 96 7.63 9.10 13.81
CA ALA A 96 7.61 9.72 12.48
C ALA A 96 7.07 8.74 11.42
N LEU A 97 7.57 7.50 11.39
CA LEU A 97 7.07 6.48 10.47
C LEU A 97 5.59 6.13 10.71
N SER A 98 5.15 6.11 11.96
CA SER A 98 3.74 5.92 12.30
C SER A 98 2.88 7.05 11.76
N GLU A 99 3.34 8.30 11.86
CA GLU A 99 2.64 9.46 11.27
C GLU A 99 2.51 9.30 9.75
N LEU A 100 3.61 8.95 9.05
CA LEU A 100 3.57 8.72 7.61
C LEU A 100 2.55 7.64 7.23
N ILE A 101 2.57 6.50 7.92
CA ILE A 101 1.65 5.38 7.67
C ILE A 101 0.20 5.79 7.95
N MET A 102 -0.08 6.52 9.04
CA MET A 102 -1.45 6.94 9.37
C MET A 102 -2.02 7.95 8.38
N THR A 103 -1.17 8.81 7.81
CA THR A 103 -1.61 9.96 7.00
C THR A 103 -1.59 9.70 5.50
N THR A 104 -0.75 8.76 5.03
CA THR A 104 -0.70 8.44 3.61
C THR A 104 -1.99 7.78 3.13
N THR A 105 -2.48 8.22 1.97
CA THR A 105 -3.65 7.65 1.30
C THR A 105 -3.31 7.08 -0.08
N THR A 106 -2.13 7.40 -0.61
CA THR A 106 -1.68 7.02 -1.96
C THR A 106 -0.68 5.87 -1.94
N ILE A 107 0.08 5.71 -0.86
CA ILE A 107 1.06 4.64 -0.73
C ILE A 107 0.32 3.32 -0.54
N THR A 108 0.53 2.40 -1.49
CA THR A 108 -0.01 1.03 -1.48
C THR A 108 1.08 0.00 -1.20
N TYR A 109 2.33 0.30 -1.58
CA TYR A 109 3.49 -0.54 -1.32
C TYR A 109 4.49 0.19 -0.41
N LEU A 110 4.76 -0.39 0.76
CA LEU A 110 5.74 0.10 1.71
C LEU A 110 6.70 -1.02 2.10
N ASN A 111 7.99 -0.78 1.87
CA ASN A 111 9.06 -1.67 2.29
C ASN A 111 9.96 -0.97 3.31
N LEU A 112 10.00 -1.52 4.52
CA LEU A 112 10.83 -1.09 5.64
C LEU A 112 11.80 -2.20 6.06
N SER A 113 12.21 -3.08 5.15
CA SER A 113 13.07 -4.21 5.49
C SER A 113 14.45 -3.80 6.03
N SER A 114 15.09 -4.66 6.81
CA SER A 114 16.49 -4.47 7.25
C SER A 114 16.75 -3.15 7.99
N ASN A 115 15.79 -2.66 8.79
CA ASN A 115 15.89 -1.38 9.52
C ASN A 115 15.98 -1.56 11.05
N GLU A 116 16.25 -2.77 11.54
CA GLU A 116 16.42 -3.07 12.99
C GLU A 116 15.28 -2.54 13.88
N LEU A 117 14.05 -2.49 13.35
CA LEU A 117 12.89 -1.93 14.05
C LEU A 117 12.50 -2.74 15.30
N GLY A 118 12.82 -4.03 15.33
CA GLY A 118 12.52 -4.97 16.40
C GLY A 118 13.43 -4.85 17.61
N ASN A 119 12.96 -5.37 18.74
CA ASN A 119 13.61 -5.17 20.05
C ASN A 119 14.63 -6.25 20.44
N ARG A 120 15.29 -6.92 19.48
CA ARG A 120 16.17 -8.04 19.81
C ARG A 120 17.49 -7.62 20.46
N THR A 121 18.17 -6.61 19.92
CA THR A 121 19.46 -6.14 20.46
C THR A 121 19.36 -5.61 21.90
N GLY A 122 18.20 -5.06 22.29
CA GLY A 122 17.94 -4.63 23.68
C GLY A 122 17.89 -5.79 24.68
N ILE A 123 17.48 -6.99 24.24
CA ILE A 123 17.41 -8.17 25.11
C ILE A 123 18.81 -8.68 25.48
N TYR A 124 19.75 -8.68 24.53
CA TYR A 124 21.10 -9.24 24.74
C TYR A 124 22.10 -8.24 25.33
N SER A 125 21.87 -6.93 25.16
CA SER A 125 22.78 -5.89 25.67
C SER A 125 22.56 -5.52 27.15
N GLY A 126 21.53 -6.09 27.80
CA GLY A 126 21.12 -5.70 29.15
C GLY A 126 20.51 -4.29 29.23
N ILE A 127 20.48 -3.56 28.11
CA ILE A 127 19.79 -2.29 27.95
C ILE A 127 18.40 -2.63 27.42
N PHE A 128 17.50 -2.98 28.34
CA PHE A 128 16.09 -3.12 28.03
C PHE A 128 15.52 -1.74 27.72
N SER A 129 15.55 -1.32 26.45
CA SER A 129 14.61 -0.33 25.96
C SER A 129 13.32 -1.09 25.66
N PRO A 130 12.25 -0.94 26.46
CA PRO A 130 11.05 -1.76 26.29
C PRO A 130 10.35 -1.52 24.95
N ASP A 131 10.65 -0.47 24.21
CA ASP A 131 9.86 -0.11 23.05
C ASP A 131 10.67 0.61 21.97
N ARG A 132 11.02 -0.10 20.90
CA ARG A 132 11.56 0.51 19.66
C ARG A 132 10.48 1.08 18.75
N GLY A 133 9.25 1.16 19.24
CA GLY A 133 8.10 1.79 18.60
C GLY A 133 7.33 0.90 17.62
N VAL A 134 7.60 -0.41 17.60
CA VAL A 134 6.75 -1.38 16.88
C VAL A 134 5.27 -1.34 17.31
N PRO A 135 4.91 -1.14 18.60
CA PRO A 135 3.52 -0.92 18.99
C PRO A 135 2.88 0.30 18.32
N ALA A 136 3.62 1.41 18.20
CA ALA A 136 3.16 2.62 17.51
C ALA A 136 2.97 2.37 16.01
N LEU A 137 3.96 1.72 15.36
CA LEU A 137 3.86 1.31 13.95
C LEU A 137 2.67 0.38 13.72
N SER A 138 2.46 -0.59 14.62
CA SER A 138 1.34 -1.53 14.56
C SER A 138 0.01 -0.80 14.67
N LYS A 139 -0.12 0.16 15.60
CA LYS A 139 -1.32 0.99 15.70
C LYS A 139 -1.59 1.76 14.41
N ALA A 140 -0.56 2.34 13.80
CA ALA A 140 -0.67 3.05 12.53
C ALA A 140 -1.13 2.11 11.40
N ILE A 141 -0.52 0.92 11.29
CA ILE A 141 -0.91 -0.12 10.34
C ILE A 141 -2.38 -0.53 10.56
N GLY A 142 -2.82 -0.69 11.80
CA GLY A 142 -4.20 -1.06 12.12
C GLY A 142 -5.26 -0.03 11.69
N ILE A 143 -4.86 1.23 11.48
CA ILE A 143 -5.74 2.34 11.09
C ILE A 143 -5.65 2.62 9.58
N ASN A 144 -4.46 2.50 8.99
CA ASN A 144 -4.24 2.78 7.58
C ASN A 144 -5.10 1.86 6.69
N ASN A 145 -5.66 2.43 5.62
CA ASN A 145 -6.52 1.73 4.68
C ASN A 145 -6.01 1.79 3.22
N SER A 146 -4.81 2.33 2.98
CA SER A 146 -4.22 2.48 1.64
C SER A 146 -3.16 1.43 1.34
N ILE A 147 -2.36 1.06 2.34
CA ILE A 147 -1.25 0.11 2.19
C ILE A 147 -1.83 -1.29 2.03
N THR A 148 -1.50 -1.91 0.90
CA THR A 148 -1.88 -3.29 0.55
C THR A 148 -0.70 -4.24 0.68
N ASN A 149 0.53 -3.74 0.56
CA ASN A 149 1.76 -4.52 0.60
C ASN A 149 2.74 -3.89 1.58
N LEU A 150 3.04 -4.61 2.65
CA LEU A 150 3.98 -4.20 3.68
C LEU A 150 5.10 -5.23 3.84
N ASP A 151 6.33 -4.75 3.75
CA ASP A 151 7.53 -5.58 3.93
C ASP A 151 8.31 -5.11 5.16
N LEU A 152 8.35 -5.96 6.18
CA LEU A 152 9.09 -5.75 7.43
C LEU A 152 10.15 -6.85 7.63
N ARG A 153 10.56 -7.57 6.58
CA ARG A 153 11.56 -8.64 6.71
C ARG A 153 12.87 -8.11 7.30
N ASP A 154 13.61 -8.98 7.98
CA ASP A 154 14.96 -8.65 8.48
C ASP A 154 14.99 -7.45 9.45
N ASN A 155 13.92 -7.24 10.22
CA ASN A 155 13.85 -6.17 11.23
C ASN A 155 14.14 -6.65 12.65
N GLU A 156 14.63 -7.87 12.82
CA GLU A 156 14.86 -8.49 14.14
C GLU A 156 13.63 -8.52 15.06
N LEU A 157 12.43 -8.66 14.47
CA LEU A 157 11.18 -8.74 15.22
C LEU A 157 11.12 -9.99 16.10
N ILE A 158 10.61 -9.83 17.32
CA ILE A 158 10.38 -10.90 18.29
C ILE A 158 8.88 -11.13 18.53
N ASP A 159 8.51 -12.21 19.23
CA ASP A 159 7.10 -12.56 19.50
C ASP A 159 6.27 -11.41 20.10
N ARG A 160 6.87 -10.57 20.95
CA ARG A 160 6.19 -9.37 21.51
C ARG A 160 5.80 -8.38 20.41
N ASP A 161 6.69 -8.15 19.45
CA ASP A 161 6.44 -7.25 18.33
C ASP A 161 5.34 -7.82 17.43
N ILE A 162 5.35 -9.15 17.24
CA ILE A 162 4.34 -9.88 16.47
C ILE A 162 2.96 -9.81 17.11
N PHE A 163 2.86 -9.85 18.44
CA PHE A 163 1.57 -9.65 19.13
C PHE A 163 0.90 -8.34 18.69
N PHE A 164 1.63 -7.23 18.67
CA PHE A 164 1.08 -5.93 18.26
C PHE A 164 0.70 -5.90 16.78
N LEU A 165 1.55 -6.48 15.91
CA LEU A 165 1.26 -6.57 14.47
C LEU A 165 0.03 -7.43 14.19
N ALA A 166 -0.15 -8.54 14.91
CA ALA A 166 -1.34 -9.39 14.80
C ALA A 166 -2.61 -8.66 15.25
N GLU A 167 -2.56 -7.94 16.37
CA GLU A 167 -3.66 -7.08 16.85
C GLU A 167 -4.00 -5.96 15.86
N ALA A 168 -3.00 -5.41 15.16
CA ALA A 168 -3.23 -4.46 14.07
C ALA A 168 -3.92 -5.13 12.87
N CYS A 169 -3.47 -6.32 12.49
CA CYS A 169 -4.05 -7.09 11.38
C CYS A 169 -5.51 -7.49 11.66
N LYS A 170 -5.91 -7.72 12.92
CA LYS A 170 -7.32 -7.93 13.28
C LYS A 170 -8.25 -6.80 12.81
N LYS A 171 -7.75 -5.56 12.80
CA LYS A 171 -8.51 -4.34 12.47
C LYS A 171 -8.30 -3.88 11.04
N ASN A 172 -7.09 -4.07 10.51
CA ASN A 172 -6.76 -3.65 9.16
C ASN A 172 -7.53 -4.50 8.13
N THR A 173 -8.15 -3.82 7.16
CA THR A 173 -8.90 -4.47 6.08
C THR A 173 -8.33 -4.20 4.67
N SER A 174 -7.28 -3.39 4.56
CA SER A 174 -6.63 -3.04 3.30
C SER A 174 -5.43 -3.93 2.97
N LEU A 175 -4.68 -4.35 4.00
CA LEU A 175 -3.43 -5.07 3.88
C LEU A 175 -3.70 -6.47 3.32
N LYS A 176 -3.01 -6.77 2.22
CA LYS A 176 -3.10 -8.03 1.44
C LYS A 176 -1.86 -8.89 1.60
N THR A 177 -0.70 -8.25 1.63
CA THR A 177 0.60 -8.91 1.74
C THR A 177 1.40 -8.33 2.89
N LEU A 178 1.87 -9.21 3.78
CA LEU A 178 2.75 -8.88 4.89
C LEU A 178 3.96 -9.82 4.87
N ASN A 179 5.16 -9.25 4.80
CA ASN A 179 6.40 -10.02 4.92
C ASN A 179 7.08 -9.77 6.28
N LEU A 180 7.27 -10.86 7.04
CA LEU A 180 7.93 -10.90 8.35
C LEU A 180 9.05 -11.95 8.39
N SER A 181 9.56 -12.32 7.22
CA SER A 181 10.65 -13.29 7.11
C SER A 181 11.95 -12.75 7.74
N TRP A 182 12.89 -13.66 8.03
CA TRP A 182 14.19 -13.30 8.59
C TRP A 182 14.08 -12.56 9.94
N GLY A 183 13.31 -13.13 10.86
CA GLY A 183 13.12 -12.59 12.20
C GLY A 183 13.42 -13.60 13.30
N TYR A 184 12.88 -13.34 14.48
CA TYR A 184 13.06 -14.16 15.67
C TYR A 184 11.72 -14.64 16.23
N ILE A 185 10.81 -14.94 15.30
CA ILE A 185 9.45 -15.35 15.60
C ILE A 185 9.44 -16.84 15.97
N SER A 186 8.91 -17.15 17.14
CA SER A 186 8.72 -18.53 17.60
C SER A 186 7.32 -19.04 17.24
N LYS A 187 7.03 -20.29 17.60
CA LYS A 187 5.67 -20.84 17.56
C LYS A 187 4.62 -19.89 18.15
N LYS A 188 4.95 -19.24 19.28
CA LYS A 188 4.02 -18.33 19.97
C LYS A 188 3.68 -17.11 19.12
N GLY A 189 4.65 -16.54 18.42
CA GLY A 189 4.39 -15.45 17.48
C GLY A 189 3.47 -15.87 16.33
N GLY A 190 3.61 -17.10 15.83
CA GLY A 190 2.69 -17.66 14.83
C GLY A 190 1.27 -17.88 15.37
N GLU A 191 1.11 -18.29 16.63
CA GLU A 191 -0.20 -18.44 17.28
C GLU A 191 -0.98 -17.12 17.33
N PHE A 192 -0.31 -15.97 17.54
CA PHE A 192 -0.98 -14.67 17.49
C PHE A 192 -1.62 -14.36 16.13
N PHE A 193 -1.00 -14.80 15.02
CA PHE A 193 -1.60 -14.65 13.70
C PHE A 193 -2.80 -15.58 13.50
N LEU A 194 -2.79 -16.79 14.07
CA LEU A 194 -3.98 -17.66 14.04
C LEU A 194 -5.18 -16.97 14.68
N ASP A 195 -4.98 -16.36 15.85
CA ASP A 195 -6.02 -15.58 16.53
C ASP A 195 -6.48 -14.39 15.69
N ALA A 196 -5.55 -13.74 14.97
CA ALA A 196 -5.90 -12.63 14.07
C ALA A 196 -6.74 -13.09 12.88
N PHE A 197 -6.42 -14.25 12.29
CA PHE A 197 -7.13 -14.79 11.14
C PHE A 197 -8.52 -15.31 11.43
N GLU A 198 -8.90 -15.52 12.69
CA GLU A 198 -10.31 -15.82 13.04
C GLU A 198 -11.25 -14.73 12.51
N ILE A 199 -10.80 -13.47 12.52
CA ILE A 199 -11.59 -12.30 12.12
C ILE A 199 -11.01 -11.50 10.95
N ASN A 200 -9.73 -11.63 10.63
CA ASN A 200 -9.15 -10.97 9.46
C ASN A 200 -9.47 -11.75 8.17
N TYR A 201 -10.11 -11.07 7.22
CA TYR A 201 -10.43 -11.60 5.89
C TYR A 201 -9.73 -10.84 4.74
N SER A 202 -8.81 -9.93 5.06
CA SER A 202 -8.15 -9.09 4.05
C SER A 202 -6.80 -9.65 3.61
N LEU A 203 -6.02 -10.17 4.55
CA LEU A 203 -4.65 -10.61 4.31
C LEU A 203 -4.66 -11.95 3.57
N THR A 204 -4.03 -11.98 2.40
CA THR A 204 -3.97 -13.15 1.50
C THR A 204 -2.58 -13.73 1.37
N THR A 205 -1.56 -12.99 1.83
CA THR A 205 -0.16 -13.47 1.88
C THR A 205 0.48 -13.02 3.19
N LEU A 206 1.03 -13.98 3.93
CA LEU A 206 1.85 -13.76 5.11
C LEU A 206 3.12 -14.61 4.99
N ASP A 207 4.27 -13.97 4.91
CA ASP A 207 5.57 -14.65 4.85
C ASP A 207 6.24 -14.65 6.23
N LEU A 208 6.35 -15.85 6.81
CA LEU A 208 7.03 -16.12 8.08
C LEU A 208 8.29 -16.98 7.89
N SER A 209 8.78 -17.13 6.65
CA SER A 209 9.97 -17.94 6.36
C SER A 209 11.20 -17.44 7.11
N HIS A 210 12.18 -18.33 7.34
CA HIS A 210 13.43 -17.99 8.03
C HIS A 210 13.22 -17.38 9.44
N ASN A 211 12.26 -17.93 10.20
CA ASN A 211 12.03 -17.66 11.62
C ASN A 211 12.32 -18.91 12.49
N PHE A 212 12.40 -18.74 13.81
CA PHE A 212 13.05 -19.71 14.72
C PHE A 212 12.27 -20.99 15.02
N SER A 213 11.00 -21.09 14.64
CA SER A 213 10.21 -22.35 14.67
C SER A 213 8.73 -22.08 14.44
N THR A 214 8.36 -21.63 13.25
CA THR A 214 6.97 -21.84 12.81
C THR A 214 6.84 -23.34 12.56
N VAL A 215 6.32 -24.08 13.55
CA VAL A 215 6.09 -25.53 13.39
C VAL A 215 5.19 -25.76 12.20
N ASP A 216 5.41 -26.84 11.44
CA ASP A 216 4.69 -27.14 10.19
C ASP A 216 3.16 -27.01 10.36
N TYR A 217 2.62 -27.42 11.51
CA TYR A 217 1.21 -27.28 11.85
C TYR A 217 0.69 -25.83 11.88
N ILE A 218 1.46 -24.87 12.42
CA ILE A 218 1.06 -23.46 12.45
C ILE A 218 1.07 -22.90 11.03
N SER A 219 2.09 -23.22 10.26
CA SER A 219 2.21 -22.81 8.85
C SER A 219 1.02 -23.34 8.03
N GLU A 220 0.70 -24.63 8.14
CA GLU A 220 -0.45 -25.25 7.45
C GLU A 220 -1.78 -24.56 7.81
N LYS A 221 -1.98 -24.25 9.10
CA LYS A 221 -3.18 -23.53 9.54
C LYS A 221 -3.26 -22.11 9.00
N ILE A 222 -2.15 -21.37 9.02
CA ILE A 222 -2.07 -20.02 8.44
C ILE A 222 -2.41 -20.09 6.95
N GLU A 223 -1.82 -21.03 6.21
CA GLU A 223 -2.08 -21.22 4.78
C GLU A 223 -3.57 -21.45 4.49
N LYS A 224 -4.27 -22.29 5.28
CA LYS A 224 -5.72 -22.49 5.14
C LYS A 224 -6.51 -21.18 5.30
N TYR A 225 -6.13 -20.33 6.25
CA TYR A 225 -6.77 -19.02 6.42
C TYR A 225 -6.46 -18.06 5.26
N LEU A 226 -5.24 -18.06 4.76
CA LEU A 226 -4.85 -17.26 3.60
C LEU A 226 -5.63 -17.69 2.35
N GLU A 227 -5.79 -19.00 2.11
CA GLU A 227 -6.59 -19.55 0.99
C GLU A 227 -8.07 -19.20 1.13
N ARG A 228 -8.63 -19.26 2.34
CA ARG A 228 -10.00 -18.76 2.62
C ARG A 228 -10.14 -17.29 2.22
N ASN A 229 -9.16 -16.46 2.57
CA ASN A 229 -9.19 -15.03 2.29
C ASN A 229 -9.04 -14.75 0.77
N LYS A 230 -8.14 -15.46 0.07
CA LYS A 230 -7.99 -15.41 -1.39
C LYS A 230 -9.29 -15.78 -2.10
N SER A 231 -9.94 -16.86 -1.67
CA SER A 231 -11.21 -17.32 -2.25
C SER A 231 -12.32 -16.28 -2.07
N LYS A 232 -12.41 -15.65 -0.90
CA LYS A 232 -13.39 -14.60 -0.61
C LYS A 232 -13.16 -13.34 -1.45
N GLU A 233 -11.90 -12.97 -1.69
CA GLU A 233 -11.55 -11.87 -2.58
C GLU A 233 -11.91 -12.18 -4.04
N LEU A 234 -11.59 -13.38 -4.53
CA LEU A 234 -11.95 -13.81 -5.87
C LEU A 234 -13.47 -13.79 -6.10
N ASN A 235 -14.26 -14.33 -5.17
CA ASN A 235 -15.72 -14.34 -5.27
C ASN A 235 -16.29 -12.92 -5.33
N ARG A 236 -15.80 -11.99 -4.50
CA ARG A 236 -16.21 -10.57 -4.57
C ARG A 236 -15.88 -9.93 -5.91
N ASN A 237 -14.72 -10.23 -6.48
CA ASN A 237 -14.31 -9.69 -7.79
C ASN A 237 -15.17 -10.28 -8.92
N ASN A 238 -15.53 -11.56 -8.84
CA ASN A 238 -16.45 -12.19 -9.78
C ASN A 238 -17.84 -11.57 -9.70
N GLU A 239 -18.41 -11.41 -8.51
CA GLU A 239 -19.69 -10.71 -8.32
C GLU A 239 -19.66 -9.28 -8.88
N LEU A 240 -18.58 -8.53 -8.66
CA LEU A 240 -18.42 -7.18 -9.20
C LEU A 240 -18.32 -7.18 -10.74
N THR A 241 -17.70 -8.21 -11.32
CA THR A 241 -17.57 -8.36 -12.77
C THR A 241 -18.91 -8.75 -13.39
N GLU A 242 -19.58 -9.77 -12.85
CA GLU A 242 -20.93 -10.17 -13.26
C GLU A 242 -21.91 -8.99 -13.20
N ASN A 243 -21.87 -8.19 -12.13
CA ASN A 243 -22.68 -6.98 -12.01
C ASN A 243 -22.32 -5.88 -13.03
N LYS A 244 -21.09 -5.87 -13.59
CA LYS A 244 -20.67 -4.90 -14.62
C LYS A 244 -21.00 -5.37 -16.04
N THR A 245 -21.02 -6.68 -16.29
CA THR A 245 -21.38 -7.28 -17.59
C THR A 245 -22.86 -7.67 -17.71
N GLN A 246 -23.68 -7.36 -16.71
CA GLN A 246 -25.12 -7.55 -16.83
C GLN A 246 -25.67 -6.52 -17.83
N ASN A 247 -25.81 -6.95 -19.09
CA ASN A 247 -26.46 -6.18 -20.14
C ASN A 247 -27.97 -6.19 -19.89
N PHE A 248 -28.59 -5.01 -19.91
CA PHE A 248 -30.04 -4.85 -19.81
C PHE A 248 -30.56 -4.51 -21.21
N GLU A 249 -31.50 -5.32 -21.72
CA GLU A 249 -32.06 -5.10 -23.06
C GLU A 249 -33.06 -3.94 -23.05
N THR A 250 -33.62 -3.58 -21.87
CA THR A 250 -34.58 -2.48 -21.73
C THR A 250 -34.33 -1.61 -20.49
N GLU A 251 -34.72 -0.33 -20.55
CA GLU A 251 -34.70 0.60 -19.41
C GLU A 251 -35.54 0.09 -18.23
N GLN A 252 -36.61 -0.67 -18.51
CA GLN A 252 -37.50 -1.24 -17.51
C GLN A 252 -36.81 -2.36 -16.71
N GLU A 253 -36.02 -3.22 -17.36
CA GLU A 253 -35.23 -4.27 -16.70
C GLU A 253 -34.14 -3.67 -15.81
N PHE A 254 -33.41 -2.65 -16.32
CA PHE A 254 -32.40 -1.94 -15.54
C PHE A 254 -33.02 -1.25 -14.31
N THR A 255 -34.17 -0.59 -14.49
CA THR A 255 -34.89 0.08 -13.41
C THR A 255 -35.39 -0.93 -12.36
N ASN A 256 -35.89 -2.09 -12.78
CA ASN A 256 -36.33 -3.15 -11.87
C ASN A 256 -35.16 -3.76 -11.08
N PHE A 257 -34.00 -3.93 -11.72
CA PHE A 257 -32.76 -4.37 -11.07
C PHE A 257 -32.28 -3.37 -10.01
N LEU A 258 -32.27 -2.06 -10.32
CA LEU A 258 -31.91 -1.04 -9.34
C LEU A 258 -32.91 -1.00 -8.17
N LYS A 259 -34.22 -1.13 -8.46
CA LYS A 259 -35.25 -1.20 -7.42
C LYS A 259 -35.10 -2.42 -6.52
N SER A 260 -34.76 -3.59 -7.07
CA SER A 260 -34.58 -4.82 -6.29
C SER A 260 -33.32 -4.78 -5.43
N LYS A 261 -32.27 -4.07 -5.87
CA LYS A 261 -30.98 -4.00 -5.18
C LYS A 261 -30.88 -2.86 -4.15
N PHE A 262 -31.58 -1.74 -4.37
CA PHE A 262 -31.51 -0.53 -3.54
C PHE A 262 -32.85 -0.16 -2.91
N VAL A 263 -33.63 -1.17 -2.50
CA VAL A 263 -34.96 -0.99 -1.90
C VAL A 263 -34.92 0.04 -0.77
N GLY A 264 -35.59 1.17 -0.96
CA GLY A 264 -35.80 2.20 0.07
C GLY A 264 -34.66 3.21 0.29
N GLN A 265 -33.58 3.19 -0.51
CA GLN A 265 -32.40 4.06 -0.28
C GLN A 265 -32.09 5.05 -1.40
N CYS A 266 -32.76 5.00 -2.55
CA CYS A 266 -32.49 5.91 -3.67
C CYS A 266 -33.77 6.29 -4.42
N ASP A 267 -33.98 7.60 -4.64
CA ASP A 267 -34.97 8.10 -5.58
C ASP A 267 -34.44 7.96 -7.01
N LEU A 268 -34.82 6.86 -7.66
CA LEU A 268 -34.44 6.55 -9.04
C LEU A 268 -35.10 7.49 -10.07
N SER A 269 -36.00 8.39 -9.66
CA SER A 269 -36.51 9.47 -10.51
C SER A 269 -35.56 10.67 -10.60
N SER A 270 -34.51 10.72 -9.77
CA SER A 270 -33.53 11.81 -9.77
C SER A 270 -32.77 11.91 -11.11
N PRO A 271 -32.78 13.09 -11.77
CA PRO A 271 -32.06 13.33 -13.02
C PRO A 271 -30.55 13.07 -12.93
N MET A 272 -29.96 13.25 -11.74
CA MET A 272 -28.54 12.99 -11.49
C MET A 272 -28.18 11.51 -11.55
N ILE A 273 -29.06 10.64 -11.05
CA ILE A 273 -28.88 9.18 -11.11
C ILE A 273 -29.05 8.72 -12.56
N ARG A 274 -30.11 9.16 -13.26
CA ARG A 274 -30.29 8.85 -14.70
C ARG A 274 -29.07 9.22 -15.54
N LYS A 275 -28.49 10.41 -15.33
CA LYS A 275 -27.31 10.86 -16.09
C LYS A 275 -26.03 10.06 -15.78
N LYS A 276 -25.89 9.54 -14.56
CA LYS A 276 -24.71 8.75 -14.14
C LYS A 276 -24.72 7.32 -14.71
N TYR A 277 -25.89 6.78 -15.03
CA TYR A 277 -26.07 5.40 -15.49
C TYR A 277 -26.54 5.28 -16.96
N ALA A 278 -26.70 6.39 -17.68
CA ALA A 278 -27.15 6.42 -19.08
C ALA A 278 -26.26 5.64 -20.06
N ASN A 279 -24.98 5.41 -19.73
CA ASN A 279 -24.03 4.70 -20.61
C ASN A 279 -24.07 3.16 -20.48
N ILE A 280 -25.04 2.60 -19.74
CA ILE A 280 -25.11 1.15 -19.44
C ILE A 280 -26.17 0.43 -20.30
N VAL A 281 -27.11 1.17 -20.88
CA VAL A 281 -28.06 0.61 -21.86
C VAL A 281 -27.38 0.73 -23.23
N GLU A 282 -27.11 -0.38 -23.91
CA GLU A 282 -26.72 -0.32 -25.32
C GLU A 282 -27.86 0.34 -26.09
N ASP A 283 -27.58 1.47 -26.74
CA ASP A 283 -28.49 2.19 -27.64
C ASP A 283 -28.94 1.21 -28.75
N THR A 284 -30.07 0.52 -28.54
CA THR A 284 -30.68 -0.34 -29.56
C THR A 284 -31.68 0.39 -30.44
N GLU A 285 -31.83 1.71 -30.31
CA GLU A 285 -32.67 2.50 -31.20
C GLU A 285 -32.05 3.87 -31.47
N ASN A 286 -31.23 3.98 -32.53
CA ASN A 286 -31.18 5.14 -33.43
C ASN A 286 -30.26 4.88 -34.64
N ASP A 287 -30.68 3.98 -35.52
CA ASP A 287 -30.40 4.11 -36.95
C ASP A 287 -31.45 5.07 -37.55
N VAL A 288 -31.15 6.37 -37.61
CA VAL A 288 -31.79 7.28 -38.58
C VAL A 288 -30.73 8.16 -39.22
N ILE A 289 -30.54 7.91 -40.50
CA ILE A 289 -29.79 8.67 -41.50
C ILE A 289 -30.13 10.16 -41.42
N LEU A 290 -29.12 11.04 -41.29
CA LEU A 290 -29.05 12.30 -42.05
C LEU A 290 -27.59 12.58 -42.46
N SER A 291 -27.34 12.37 -43.74
CA SER A 291 -26.29 13.02 -44.52
C SER A 291 -26.51 14.53 -44.55
N GLY A 292 -25.42 15.31 -44.65
CA GLY A 292 -25.50 16.69 -45.11
C GLY A 292 -24.64 17.69 -44.33
N SER A 293 -23.56 18.11 -44.99
CA SER A 293 -22.78 19.35 -44.81
C SER A 293 -23.53 20.56 -44.21
N ASN A 294 -22.84 21.28 -43.32
CA ASN A 294 -22.70 22.75 -43.22
C ASN A 294 -21.80 23.01 -42.00
N GLN A 295 -20.48 23.15 -42.13
CA GLN A 295 -19.78 24.42 -42.37
C GLN A 295 -20.51 25.71 -41.92
N GLU A 296 -19.78 26.43 -41.05
CA GLU A 296 -19.71 27.89 -40.93
C GLU A 296 -20.75 28.62 -40.05
N ASP A 297 -20.22 29.01 -38.89
CA ASP A 297 -19.99 30.41 -38.51
C ASP A 297 -21.09 31.29 -37.90
N SER A 298 -20.63 31.87 -36.80
CA SER A 298 -20.83 33.25 -36.34
C SER A 298 -21.99 33.54 -35.39
N LEU A 299 -21.57 33.73 -34.13
CA LEU A 299 -22.11 34.74 -33.23
C LEU A 299 -22.06 36.11 -33.92
N PHE A 300 -23.12 36.90 -33.72
CA PHE A 300 -23.30 38.26 -34.22
C PHE A 300 -22.17 39.24 -33.81
N ILE A 301 -21.73 40.01 -34.82
CA ILE A 301 -20.94 41.27 -34.85
C ILE A 301 -19.45 41.15 -34.57
#